data_AF-A0A097IUL4-F1
#
_entry.id   AF-A0A097IUL4-F1
#
_cell.length_a   1.000
_cell.length_b   1.000
_cell.length_c   1.000
_cell.angle_alpha   90.00
_cell.angle_beta   90.00
_cell.angle_gamma   90.00
#
_symmetry.space_group_name_H-M   'P 1'
#
loop_
_entity.id
_entity.type
_entity.pdbx_description
1 polymer ?
#
loop_
_entity_poly.entity_id
_entity_poly.type
_entity_poly.pdbx_seq_one_letter_code
_entity_poly.pdbx_strand_id
1 'polypeptide(L)'
;MSGAAAAPRGTSARDDSEDFPGSRGYTTMKTPHQNKGLGFTMVEREALGLKGLLPPATLRLEEQVELTMQELRRKSSALDKYVFLQSLQDVNSTLYYAVLSRHTYECMPFVYTPVVGEACQKFSQIYRHTPQGLYLSMDDRGKLRSILDNWPMDDIRAIVFTDGERILGLGDQGIDGMGIPVGKLALYTACAGVHPSQCLPVVLDVGTNNQAKLDDPFYIGHKRRRLTGPDYDAFIGEFIEAAVDKYGKSVMLQFEDFGNSNAFRLLYHWQEKVCCFNDDIQGTAAVALAGVLGSTALTGTAVEDHRFLFLGAGEAGAGIAELIAYAIHVETGKSMEECRKQIFMLDSKGLVCESRLHELQHHKLKFAHDVEHVGDLLSAVKTLKPTVLIGVSTLPKSFNQAVIEEMSANNKRPVIFALSNPTSKAECTPEEAYTWSNGAAVFASGSPFDPVQFKGKTLVPGQGNNAYIFPGVGLAAVACGATRITDLDMYIAAKALAKTVPQDRFDASCVYPKLEDIREVSLKVATAVAANKYATGQASVMPEPKDLEAHIRSIMYEPRY
;
A
#
# COMPACT_ATOMS: atom_id res chain seq x y z
N MET A 1 51.34 61.20 -36.02
CA MET A 1 50.64 60.33 -36.99
C MET A 1 51.27 58.95 -36.86
N SER A 2 50.60 58.04 -36.15
CA SER A 2 49.84 56.90 -36.71
C SER A 2 50.78 55.85 -37.34
N GLY A 3 50.77 54.57 -36.97
CA GLY A 3 49.88 53.81 -36.11
C GLY A 3 50.46 52.41 -35.93
N ALA A 4 50.03 51.76 -34.85
CA ALA A 4 50.37 50.38 -34.53
C ALA A 4 49.59 49.40 -35.42
N ALA A 5 50.21 48.27 -35.76
CA ALA A 5 49.50 47.08 -36.23
C ALA A 5 50.02 45.86 -35.43
N ALA A 6 49.10 45.28 -34.65
CA ALA A 6 49.30 44.15 -33.77
C ALA A 6 49.18 42.82 -34.52
N ALA A 7 49.96 41.83 -34.09
CA ALA A 7 49.87 40.44 -34.54
C ALA A 7 48.55 39.78 -34.08
N PRO A 8 48.00 38.81 -34.84
CA PRO A 8 46.72 38.21 -34.54
C PRO A 8 46.83 37.27 -33.34
N ARG A 9 46.12 37.59 -32.25
CA ARG A 9 45.87 36.65 -31.17
C ARG A 9 44.85 35.62 -31.65
N GLY A 10 45.26 34.36 -31.72
CA GLY A 10 44.33 33.24 -31.84
C GLY A 10 43.37 33.26 -30.66
N THR A 11 42.08 33.41 -30.96
CA THR A 11 41.00 33.22 -30.00
C THR A 11 40.78 31.73 -29.84
N SER A 12 41.54 31.08 -28.94
CA SER A 12 41.01 29.90 -28.28
C SER A 12 39.93 30.41 -27.35
N ALA A 13 38.66 30.22 -27.71
CA ALA A 13 37.57 30.36 -26.76
C ALA A 13 37.96 29.52 -25.53
N ARG A 14 38.18 30.20 -24.41
CA ARG A 14 38.24 29.51 -23.13
C ARG A 14 36.85 28.98 -22.91
N ASP A 15 36.77 27.66 -22.90
CA ASP A 15 35.62 26.92 -22.44
C ASP A 15 35.50 27.21 -20.95
N ASP A 16 34.68 28.20 -20.59
CA ASP A 16 34.33 28.53 -19.20
C ASP A 16 33.27 27.55 -18.66
N SER A 17 33.24 26.31 -19.16
CA SER A 17 32.73 25.17 -18.43
C SER A 17 33.87 24.58 -17.60
N GLU A 18 34.21 25.27 -16.50
CA GLU A 18 34.84 24.59 -15.37
C GLU A 18 33.84 23.54 -14.87
N ASP A 19 33.90 22.35 -15.45
CA ASP A 19 33.54 21.11 -14.76
C ASP A 19 34.20 21.19 -13.39
N PHE A 20 33.44 21.36 -12.31
CA PHE A 20 33.96 21.04 -10.98
C PHE A 20 34.41 19.58 -11.08
N PRO A 21 35.72 19.26 -10.99
CA PRO A 21 36.15 17.88 -11.03
C PRO A 21 35.78 17.30 -9.68
N GLY A 22 34.55 16.81 -9.57
CA GLY A 22 33.99 16.31 -8.32
C GLY A 22 34.87 15.17 -7.84
N SER A 23 35.45 15.31 -6.63
CA SER A 23 36.14 14.22 -5.98
C SER A 23 35.25 12.98 -6.05
N ARG A 24 35.74 11.90 -6.65
CA ARG A 24 35.01 10.62 -6.78
C ARG A 24 34.39 10.21 -5.43
N GLY A 25 35.15 10.37 -4.35
CA GLY A 25 34.68 10.11 -2.99
C GLY A 25 33.55 11.05 -2.56
N TYR A 26 33.64 12.35 -2.86
CA TYR A 26 32.56 13.30 -2.55
C TYR A 26 31.27 12.99 -3.29
N THR A 27 31.35 12.65 -4.59
CA THR A 27 30.20 12.20 -5.38
C THR A 27 29.59 10.93 -4.78
N THR A 28 30.40 9.91 -4.46
CA THR A 28 29.93 8.68 -3.81
C THR A 28 29.20 8.95 -2.49
N MET A 29 29.68 9.87 -1.64
CA MET A 29 29.01 10.24 -0.39
C MET A 29 27.67 10.97 -0.61
N LYS A 30 27.48 11.61 -1.77
CA LYS A 30 26.25 12.29 -2.16
C LYS A 30 25.29 11.40 -2.94
N THR A 31 25.69 10.18 -3.29
CA THR A 31 24.85 9.21 -4.00
C THR A 31 24.26 8.20 -3.01
N PRO A 32 22.97 8.29 -2.63
CA PRO A 32 22.41 7.51 -1.53
C PRO A 32 22.59 5.98 -1.61
N HIS A 33 22.54 5.40 -2.81
CA HIS A 33 22.71 3.95 -2.99
C HIS A 33 24.17 3.48 -2.95
N GLN A 34 25.14 4.41 -3.02
CA GLN A 34 26.57 4.11 -2.91
C GLN A 34 27.14 4.53 -1.55
N ASN A 35 26.49 5.48 -0.88
CA ASN A 35 26.97 6.01 0.38
C ASN A 35 26.83 4.97 1.50
N LYS A 36 27.95 4.65 2.15
CA LYS A 36 28.01 3.76 3.32
C LYS A 36 28.19 4.50 4.64
N GLY A 37 28.31 5.83 4.62
CA GLY A 37 28.61 6.64 5.80
C GLY A 37 29.92 6.19 6.46
N LEU A 38 29.88 5.86 7.76
CA LEU A 38 31.05 5.30 8.45
C LEU A 38 31.29 3.82 8.12
N GLY A 39 30.41 3.19 7.33
CA GLY A 39 30.53 1.82 6.83
C GLY A 39 31.54 1.61 5.72
N PHE A 40 32.11 2.66 5.12
CA PHE A 40 33.24 2.51 4.21
C PHE A 40 34.46 1.96 4.97
N THR A 41 35.00 0.84 4.49
CA THR A 41 36.25 0.26 4.96
C THR A 41 37.44 1.17 4.65
N MET A 42 38.57 0.98 5.32
CA MET A 42 39.77 1.77 5.03
C MET A 42 40.27 1.58 3.59
N VAL A 43 40.13 0.37 3.04
CA VAL A 43 40.47 0.06 1.64
C VAL A 43 39.59 0.84 0.66
N GLU A 44 38.27 0.85 0.89
CA GLU A 44 37.34 1.65 0.06
C GLU A 44 37.64 3.15 0.18
N ARG A 45 38.00 3.62 1.38
CA ARG A 45 38.32 5.04 1.59
C ARG A 45 39.56 5.48 0.84
N GLU A 46 40.57 4.63 0.74
CA GLU A 46 41.77 4.91 -0.07
C GLU A 46 41.44 4.83 -1.56
N ALA A 47 40.74 3.79 -2.01
CA ALA A 47 40.40 3.58 -3.42
C ALA A 47 39.46 4.66 -3.99
N LEU A 48 38.55 5.20 -3.17
CA LEU A 48 37.58 6.22 -3.58
C LEU A 48 38.02 7.65 -3.26
N GLY A 49 39.15 7.85 -2.57
CA GLY A 49 39.61 9.17 -2.15
C GLY A 49 38.75 9.80 -1.04
N LEU A 50 38.21 8.99 -0.13
CA LEU A 50 37.43 9.42 1.05
C LEU A 50 38.29 9.68 2.28
N LYS A 51 39.58 9.33 2.26
CA LYS A 51 40.51 9.56 3.38
C LYS A 51 40.63 11.06 3.65
N GLY A 52 40.36 11.48 4.89
CA GLY A 52 40.31 12.89 5.28
C GLY A 52 38.95 13.56 5.08
N LEU A 53 38.03 12.96 4.31
CA LEU A 53 36.64 13.41 4.19
C LEU A 53 35.73 12.80 5.27
N LEU A 54 36.11 11.64 5.81
CA LEU A 54 35.40 10.93 6.88
C LEU A 54 36.26 10.84 8.15
N PRO A 55 35.66 10.84 9.35
CA PRO A 55 36.35 10.53 10.61
C PRO A 55 37.04 9.17 10.55
N PRO A 56 38.12 8.92 11.31
CA PRO A 56 38.90 7.66 11.23
C PRO A 56 38.12 6.41 11.67
N ALA A 57 37.03 6.56 12.42
CA ALA A 57 36.20 5.45 12.86
C ALA A 57 35.49 4.77 11.68
N THR A 58 35.39 3.44 11.73
CA THR A 58 34.59 2.62 10.82
C THR A 58 33.52 1.89 11.62
N LEU A 59 32.28 1.89 11.16
CA LEU A 59 31.15 1.23 11.84
C LEU A 59 30.53 0.16 10.93
N ARG A 60 30.21 -1.00 11.48
CA ARG A 60 29.42 -2.02 10.78
C ARG A 60 28.00 -1.51 10.54
N LEU A 61 27.30 -2.11 9.57
CA LEU A 61 25.91 -1.74 9.29
C LEU A 61 25.02 -1.89 10.53
N GLU A 62 25.24 -2.93 11.33
CA GLU A 62 24.50 -3.20 12.57
C GLU A 62 24.68 -2.09 13.61
N GLU A 63 25.90 -1.56 13.73
CA GLU A 63 26.21 -0.45 14.65
C GLU A 63 25.57 0.85 14.17
N GLN A 64 25.56 1.09 12.85
CA GLN A 64 24.88 2.24 12.27
C GLN A 64 23.36 2.15 12.45
N VAL A 65 22.74 0.97 12.27
CA VAL A 65 21.32 0.74 12.53
C VAL A 65 20.97 1.07 13.97
N GLU A 66 21.74 0.59 14.95
CA GLU A 66 21.49 0.86 16.37
C GLU A 66 21.59 2.37 16.69
N LEU A 67 22.62 3.06 16.20
CA LEU A 67 22.74 4.51 16.36
C LEU A 67 21.58 5.28 15.72
N THR A 68 21.15 4.86 14.53
CA THR A 68 20.00 5.45 13.84
C THR A 68 18.71 5.25 14.64
N MET A 69 18.49 4.07 15.22
CA MET A 69 17.32 3.81 16.07
C MET A 69 17.34 4.65 17.35
N GLN A 70 18.51 4.82 17.97
CA GLN A 70 18.67 5.71 19.13
C GLN A 70 18.36 7.17 18.78
N GLU A 71 18.73 7.64 17.58
CA GLU A 71 18.36 8.97 17.12
C GLU A 71 16.86 9.08 16.80
N LEU A 72 16.29 8.09 16.11
CA LEU A 72 14.87 8.03 15.80
C LEU A 72 14.01 8.12 17.07
N ARG A 73 14.37 7.36 18.10
CA ARG A 73 13.66 7.33 19.40
C ARG A 73 13.77 8.65 20.17
N ARG A 74 14.80 9.47 19.91
CA ARG A 74 14.97 10.81 20.50
C ARG A 74 14.15 11.91 19.82
N LYS A 75 13.59 11.66 18.62
CA LYS A 75 12.75 12.66 17.93
C LYS A 75 11.46 12.91 18.71
N SER A 76 11.04 14.17 18.77
CA SER A 76 9.94 14.68 19.60
C SER A 76 8.55 14.28 19.12
N SER A 77 8.34 14.24 17.80
CA SER A 77 7.03 13.96 17.21
C SER A 77 7.09 12.83 16.18
N ALA A 78 5.94 12.25 15.87
CA ALA A 78 5.84 11.22 14.82
C ALA A 78 6.21 11.79 13.43
N LEU A 79 5.84 13.05 13.15
CA LEU A 79 6.23 13.74 11.93
C LEU A 79 7.75 13.99 11.86
N ASP A 80 8.40 14.35 12.98
CA ASP A 80 9.87 14.49 13.00
C ASP A 80 10.57 13.15 12.72
N LYS A 81 9.99 12.04 13.19
CA LYS A 81 10.45 10.68 12.87
C LYS A 81 10.30 10.37 11.38
N TYR A 82 9.17 10.72 10.77
CA TYR A 82 8.96 10.63 9.32
C TYR A 82 10.04 11.42 8.56
N VAL A 83 10.20 12.70 8.88
CA VAL A 83 11.18 13.58 8.20
C VAL A 83 12.60 13.02 8.35
N PHE A 84 12.98 12.56 9.54
CA PHE A 84 14.27 11.93 9.78
C PHE A 84 14.50 10.68 8.92
N LEU A 85 13.52 9.77 8.85
CA LEU A 85 13.61 8.57 8.03
C LEU A 85 13.68 8.90 6.54
N GLN A 86 12.92 9.90 6.08
CA GLN A 86 13.02 10.37 4.70
C GLN A 86 14.42 10.94 4.42
N SER A 87 14.95 11.81 5.28
CA SER A 87 16.32 12.34 5.13
C SER A 87 17.36 11.23 5.10
N LEU A 88 17.18 10.16 5.86
CA LEU A 88 18.06 9.00 5.83
C LEU A 88 18.02 8.30 4.46
N GLN A 89 16.84 8.13 3.87
CA GLN A 89 16.68 7.51 2.54
C GLN A 89 17.45 8.27 1.45
N ASP A 90 17.51 9.61 1.53
CA ASP A 90 18.23 10.47 0.59
C ASP A 90 19.74 10.44 0.74
N VAL A 91 20.23 10.06 1.91
CA VAL A 91 21.64 10.10 2.23
C VAL A 91 22.26 8.72 2.15
N ASN A 92 21.57 7.69 2.64
CA ASN A 92 22.06 6.31 2.70
C ASN A 92 20.87 5.35 2.62
N SER A 93 20.49 4.99 1.38
CA SER A 93 19.30 4.17 1.15
C SER A 93 19.44 2.76 1.72
N THR A 94 20.64 2.19 1.70
CA THR A 94 20.92 0.87 2.30
C THR A 94 20.70 0.89 3.81
N LEU A 95 21.17 1.92 4.52
CA LEU A 95 20.94 2.06 5.96
C LEU A 95 19.45 2.30 6.28
N TYR A 96 18.76 3.11 5.47
CA TYR A 96 17.31 3.30 5.58
C TYR A 96 16.56 1.96 5.52
N TYR A 97 16.79 1.14 4.49
CA TYR A 97 16.12 -0.15 4.37
C TYR A 97 16.59 -1.17 5.40
N ALA A 98 17.85 -1.10 5.86
CA ALA A 98 18.31 -1.93 6.99
C ALA A 98 17.53 -1.61 8.27
N VAL A 99 17.30 -0.33 8.58
CA VAL A 99 16.47 0.09 9.72
C VAL A 99 15.04 -0.40 9.56
N LEU A 100 14.41 -0.15 8.41
CA LEU A 100 13.02 -0.53 8.20
C LEU A 100 12.79 -2.05 8.22
N SER A 101 13.66 -2.84 7.61
CA SER A 101 13.50 -4.31 7.55
C SER A 101 13.82 -5.00 8.87
N ARG A 102 14.74 -4.45 9.68
CA ARG A 102 15.13 -5.03 10.98
C ARG A 102 14.22 -4.56 12.13
N HIS A 103 13.56 -3.41 11.99
CA HIS A 103 12.65 -2.82 12.98
C HIS A 103 11.27 -2.51 12.40
N THR A 104 10.74 -3.38 11.54
CA THR A 104 9.50 -3.11 10.77
C THR A 104 8.32 -2.73 11.64
N TYR A 105 8.09 -3.46 12.74
CA TYR A 105 6.99 -3.15 13.65
C TYR A 105 7.07 -1.74 14.25
N GLU A 106 8.26 -1.30 14.68
CA GLU A 106 8.47 0.03 15.28
C GLU A 106 8.47 1.15 14.21
N CYS A 107 9.05 0.90 13.04
CA CYS A 107 9.27 1.94 12.02
C CYS A 107 8.11 2.12 11.03
N MET A 108 7.34 1.07 10.73
CA MET A 108 6.26 1.11 9.74
C MET A 108 5.26 2.26 9.98
N PRO A 109 4.79 2.53 11.22
CA PRO A 109 3.86 3.63 11.47
C PRO A 109 4.41 5.02 11.11
N PHE A 110 5.74 5.19 11.06
CA PHE A 110 6.39 6.46 10.74
C PHE A 110 6.69 6.63 9.25
N VAL A 111 6.72 5.56 8.45
CA VAL A 111 6.95 5.64 6.98
C VAL A 111 5.68 5.43 6.18
N TYR A 112 4.62 4.91 6.81
CA TYR A 112 3.31 4.70 6.22
C TYR A 112 2.21 5.13 7.20
N THR A 113 1.07 4.43 7.23
CA THR A 113 -0.06 4.80 8.08
C THR A 113 0.26 4.65 9.57
N PRO A 114 -0.15 5.61 10.41
CA PRO A 114 -0.95 6.80 10.08
C PRO A 114 -0.14 8.05 9.69
N VAL A 115 1.17 8.10 9.96
CA VAL A 115 1.95 9.36 9.91
C VAL A 115 2.12 9.90 8.51
N VAL A 116 2.19 9.04 7.48
CA VAL A 116 2.25 9.48 6.08
C VAL A 116 1.06 10.36 5.68
N GLY A 117 -0.11 10.16 6.29
CA GLY A 117 -1.27 11.01 6.05
C GLY A 117 -1.07 12.44 6.55
N GLU A 118 -0.49 12.62 7.74
CA GLU A 118 -0.10 13.93 8.26
C GLU A 118 1.01 14.54 7.38
N ALA A 119 1.97 13.73 6.95
CA ALA A 119 3.02 14.17 6.03
C ALA A 119 2.43 14.68 4.70
N CYS A 120 1.42 14.02 4.13
CA CYS A 120 0.68 14.50 2.96
C CYS A 120 -0.08 15.81 3.23
N GLN A 121 -0.71 15.98 4.39
CA GLN A 121 -1.36 17.25 4.72
C GLN A 121 -0.37 18.43 4.77
N LYS A 122 0.88 18.15 5.14
CA LYS A 122 1.96 19.15 5.28
C LYS A 122 3.03 19.06 4.18
N PHE A 123 2.82 18.29 3.12
CA PHE A 123 3.88 17.89 2.19
C PHE A 123 4.59 19.08 1.55
N SER A 124 3.83 20.06 1.08
CA SER A 124 4.37 21.32 0.56
C SER A 124 5.27 22.06 1.56
N GLN A 125 5.01 21.98 2.86
CA GLN A 125 5.80 22.65 3.92
C GLN A 125 7.05 21.86 4.31
N ILE A 126 6.97 20.52 4.27
CA ILE A 126 8.09 19.62 4.58
C ILE A 126 8.83 19.14 3.33
N TYR A 127 8.55 19.76 2.18
CA TYR A 127 9.12 19.41 0.89
C TYR A 127 10.65 19.47 0.95
N ARG A 128 11.30 18.52 0.28
CA ARG A 128 12.74 18.30 0.40
C ARG A 128 13.45 18.71 -0.88
N HIS A 129 14.69 19.17 -0.73
CA HIS A 129 15.51 19.62 -1.87
C HIS A 129 15.85 18.51 -2.87
N THR A 130 15.93 17.26 -2.41
CA THR A 130 16.01 16.10 -3.30
C THR A 130 14.61 15.49 -3.44
N PRO A 131 13.93 15.67 -4.59
CA PRO A 131 12.62 15.11 -4.80
C PRO A 131 12.67 13.58 -4.84
N GLN A 132 11.68 12.95 -4.22
CA GLN A 132 11.40 11.53 -4.38
C GLN A 132 10.24 11.38 -5.36
N GLY A 133 10.38 10.46 -6.31
CA GLY A 133 9.36 10.15 -7.30
C GLY A 133 9.29 11.13 -8.47
N LEU A 134 8.34 10.86 -9.35
CA LEU A 134 8.10 11.62 -10.57
C LEU A 134 6.75 12.35 -10.48
N TYR A 135 6.77 13.63 -10.83
CA TYR A 135 5.61 14.51 -10.78
C TYR A 135 5.18 14.79 -12.22
N LEU A 136 3.98 14.36 -12.60
CA LEU A 136 3.46 14.52 -13.95
C LEU A 136 2.25 15.43 -13.92
N SER A 137 2.31 16.55 -14.64
CA SER A 137 1.24 17.53 -14.68
C SER A 137 0.30 17.29 -15.86
N MET A 138 -0.98 17.64 -15.72
CA MET A 138 -1.88 17.69 -16.89
C MET A 138 -1.40 18.65 -18.01
N ASP A 139 -0.49 19.59 -17.71
CA ASP A 139 0.11 20.48 -18.71
C ASP A 139 1.18 19.76 -19.56
N ASP A 140 1.60 18.56 -19.14
CA ASP A 140 2.55 17.69 -19.82
C ASP A 140 1.89 16.73 -20.82
N ARG A 141 0.58 16.89 -21.07
CA ARG A 141 -0.17 16.08 -22.06
C ARG A 141 0.53 16.02 -23.41
N GLY A 142 0.60 14.82 -23.96
CA GLY A 142 1.31 14.48 -25.20
C GLY A 142 2.83 14.34 -25.04
N LYS A 143 3.37 14.47 -23.83
CA LYS A 143 4.82 14.40 -23.54
C LYS A 143 5.17 13.45 -22.40
N LEU A 144 4.19 12.75 -21.81
CA LEU A 144 4.46 11.95 -20.61
C LEU A 144 5.54 10.90 -20.85
N ARG A 145 5.53 10.25 -22.02
CA ARG A 145 6.54 9.25 -22.39
C ARG A 145 7.97 9.79 -22.35
N SER A 146 8.23 10.98 -22.89
CA SER A 146 9.58 11.55 -22.88
C SER A 146 9.97 12.06 -21.49
N ILE A 147 9.01 12.50 -20.67
CA ILE A 147 9.29 12.89 -19.27
C ILE A 147 9.76 11.69 -18.46
N LEU A 148 9.24 10.49 -18.73
CA LEU A 148 9.73 9.27 -18.08
C LEU A 148 11.24 9.06 -18.32
N ASP A 149 11.83 9.58 -19.41
CA ASP A 149 13.27 9.49 -19.73
C ASP A 149 14.17 10.31 -18.81
N ASN A 150 13.60 11.20 -18.01
CA ASN A 150 14.34 11.91 -16.97
C ASN A 150 14.58 11.07 -15.71
N TRP A 151 13.85 9.96 -15.53
CA TRP A 151 14.09 9.07 -14.39
C TRP A 151 15.40 8.29 -14.59
N PRO A 152 16.32 8.28 -13.61
CA PRO A 152 17.69 7.78 -13.82
C PRO A 152 17.82 6.25 -13.86
N MET A 153 16.75 5.50 -13.59
CA MET A 153 16.73 4.04 -13.61
C MET A 153 15.91 3.52 -14.79
N ASP A 154 16.48 2.61 -15.58
CA ASP A 154 15.80 2.02 -16.74
C ASP A 154 14.99 0.75 -16.38
N ASP A 155 15.45 -0.07 -15.44
CA ASP A 155 14.80 -1.33 -15.02
C ASP A 155 13.70 -1.08 -13.98
N ILE A 156 12.67 -0.31 -14.32
CA ILE A 156 11.49 -0.13 -13.46
C ILE A 156 10.52 -1.28 -13.66
N ARG A 157 10.09 -1.89 -12.55
CA ARG A 157 9.17 -3.03 -12.55
C ARG A 157 7.95 -2.82 -11.67
N ALA A 158 8.00 -1.89 -10.73
CA ALA A 158 6.88 -1.56 -9.85
C ALA A 158 6.68 -0.04 -9.80
N ILE A 159 5.50 0.41 -10.19
CA ILE A 159 5.07 1.80 -10.12
C ILE A 159 3.87 1.87 -9.19
N VAL A 160 3.96 2.70 -8.16
CA VAL A 160 2.79 3.10 -7.37
C VAL A 160 2.48 4.53 -7.77
N PHE A 161 1.22 4.80 -8.09
CA PHE A 161 0.82 6.13 -8.54
C PHE A 161 -0.52 6.55 -7.97
N THR A 162 -0.68 7.86 -7.79
CA THR A 162 -1.87 8.48 -7.23
C THR A 162 -2.16 9.82 -7.94
N ASP A 163 -3.41 10.26 -7.92
CA ASP A 163 -3.79 11.64 -8.23
C ASP A 163 -4.08 12.48 -6.97
N GLY A 164 -3.92 11.87 -5.78
CA GLY A 164 -4.10 12.48 -4.47
C GLY A 164 -5.52 12.90 -4.13
N GLU A 165 -6.55 12.40 -4.83
CA GLU A 165 -7.94 12.82 -4.62
C GLU A 165 -8.53 12.28 -3.30
N ARG A 166 -8.08 11.12 -2.83
CA ARG A 166 -8.60 10.48 -1.62
C ARG A 166 -7.48 9.87 -0.80
N ILE A 167 -6.62 10.72 -0.23
CA ILE A 167 -5.56 10.24 0.67
C ILE A 167 -6.18 9.68 1.95
N LEU A 168 -6.24 8.36 2.08
CA LEU A 168 -6.81 7.66 3.24
C LEU A 168 -8.21 8.20 3.63
N GLY A 169 -8.40 8.57 4.90
CA GLY A 169 -9.58 9.28 5.41
C GLY A 169 -9.45 10.82 5.43
N LEU A 170 -8.43 11.38 4.76
CA LEU A 170 -8.10 12.81 4.79
C LEU A 170 -8.58 13.57 3.55
N GLY A 171 -9.06 12.85 2.53
CA GLY A 171 -9.62 13.43 1.31
C GLY A 171 -8.54 13.98 0.38
N ASP A 172 -8.93 15.00 -0.39
CA ASP A 172 -8.12 15.56 -1.47
C ASP A 172 -6.90 16.32 -0.94
N GLN A 173 -5.71 15.84 -1.27
CA GLN A 173 -4.44 16.52 -0.99
C GLN A 173 -3.71 16.97 -2.26
N GLY A 174 -4.25 16.68 -3.45
CA GLY A 174 -3.61 17.02 -4.72
C GLY A 174 -2.21 16.43 -4.85
N ILE A 175 -1.25 17.22 -5.32
CA ILE A 175 0.14 16.78 -5.52
C ILE A 175 0.83 16.36 -4.21
N ASP A 176 0.36 16.88 -3.07
CA ASP A 176 0.90 16.54 -1.75
C ASP A 176 0.64 15.07 -1.37
N GLY A 177 -0.20 14.38 -2.15
CA GLY A 177 -0.39 12.93 -2.08
C GLY A 177 0.85 12.09 -2.40
N MET A 178 1.93 12.66 -2.96
CA MET A 178 3.16 11.93 -3.31
C MET A 178 3.76 11.11 -2.15
N GLY A 179 3.56 11.53 -0.90
CA GLY A 179 4.01 10.76 0.27
C GLY A 179 3.50 9.31 0.29
N ILE A 180 2.31 9.05 -0.28
CA ILE A 180 1.70 7.72 -0.30
C ILE A 180 2.44 6.75 -1.24
N PRO A 181 2.64 7.03 -2.55
CA PRO A 181 3.49 6.21 -3.42
C PRO A 181 4.89 5.94 -2.85
N VAL A 182 5.52 6.97 -2.27
CA VAL A 182 6.85 6.85 -1.66
C VAL A 182 6.82 5.86 -0.48
N GLY A 183 5.88 6.04 0.45
CA GLY A 183 5.71 5.17 1.61
C GLY A 183 5.39 3.73 1.21
N LYS A 184 4.50 3.52 0.22
CA LYS A 184 4.18 2.18 -0.28
C LYS A 184 5.39 1.48 -0.86
N LEU A 185 6.13 2.12 -1.76
CA LEU A 185 7.31 1.50 -2.36
C LEU A 185 8.44 1.24 -1.34
N ALA A 186 8.51 2.03 -0.27
CA ALA A 186 9.36 1.71 0.87
C ALA A 186 8.94 0.40 1.55
N LEU A 187 7.63 0.14 1.71
CA LEU A 187 7.11 -1.12 2.24
C LEU A 187 7.25 -2.30 1.27
N TYR A 188 7.13 -2.10 -0.05
CA TYR A 188 7.50 -3.12 -1.04
C TYR A 188 8.92 -3.64 -0.83
N THR A 189 9.85 -2.72 -0.56
CA THR A 189 11.26 -3.05 -0.33
C THR A 189 11.47 -3.68 1.05
N ALA A 190 10.98 -3.03 2.12
CA ALA A 190 11.21 -3.47 3.49
C ALA A 190 10.48 -4.78 3.81
N CYS A 191 9.21 -4.89 3.41
CA CYS A 191 8.34 -6.01 3.74
C CYS A 191 8.47 -7.19 2.76
N ALA A 192 8.84 -6.99 1.50
CA ALA A 192 8.95 -8.08 0.53
C ALA A 192 10.27 -8.16 -0.22
N GLY A 193 11.18 -7.20 -0.08
CA GLY A 193 12.46 -7.24 -0.78
C GLY A 193 12.34 -6.98 -2.28
N VAL A 194 11.32 -6.24 -2.74
CA VAL A 194 11.41 -5.68 -4.10
C VAL A 194 12.58 -4.70 -4.14
N HIS A 195 13.45 -4.78 -5.16
CA HIS A 195 14.65 -3.97 -5.21
C HIS A 195 14.27 -2.48 -5.35
N PRO A 196 14.79 -1.56 -4.52
CA PRO A 196 14.34 -0.17 -4.51
C PRO A 196 14.64 0.58 -5.81
N SER A 197 15.63 0.14 -6.59
CA SER A 197 15.91 0.73 -7.91
C SER A 197 14.92 0.33 -8.99
N GLN A 198 14.06 -0.66 -8.73
CA GLN A 198 13.00 -1.12 -9.64
C GLN A 198 11.65 -0.46 -9.32
N CYS A 199 11.64 0.43 -8.33
CA CYS A 199 10.47 1.10 -7.80
C CYS A 199 10.42 2.56 -8.29
N LEU A 200 9.27 3.00 -8.78
CA LEU A 200 9.04 4.38 -9.22
C LEU A 200 7.75 4.94 -8.60
N PRO A 201 7.84 5.86 -7.63
CA PRO A 201 6.67 6.58 -7.12
C PRO A 201 6.25 7.68 -8.10
N VAL A 202 4.96 7.80 -8.37
CA VAL A 202 4.43 8.83 -9.30
C VAL A 202 3.23 9.55 -8.69
N VAL A 203 3.15 10.86 -8.90
CA VAL A 203 1.93 11.64 -8.66
C VAL A 203 1.47 12.30 -9.95
N LEU A 204 0.17 12.21 -10.22
CA LEU A 204 -0.50 12.79 -11.38
C LEU A 204 -1.23 14.07 -10.95
N ASP A 205 -0.62 15.23 -11.16
CA ASP A 205 -1.19 16.51 -10.76
C ASP A 205 -2.21 17.00 -11.80
N VAL A 206 -3.45 16.64 -11.53
CA VAL A 206 -4.65 17.10 -12.25
C VAL A 206 -5.35 18.25 -11.53
N GLY A 207 -4.68 18.96 -10.61
CA GLY A 207 -5.29 19.98 -9.75
C GLY A 207 -5.90 19.39 -8.47
N THR A 208 -6.55 20.23 -7.67
CA THR A 208 -7.17 19.84 -6.40
C THR A 208 -8.49 20.58 -6.15
N ASN A 209 -9.45 19.89 -5.55
CA ASN A 209 -10.71 20.45 -5.07
C ASN A 209 -10.62 20.89 -3.60
N ASN A 210 -9.47 20.72 -2.94
CA ASN A 210 -9.26 21.18 -1.57
C ASN A 210 -9.02 22.70 -1.53
N GLN A 211 -10.02 23.45 -1.04
CA GLN A 211 -9.94 24.91 -0.97
C GLN A 211 -8.75 25.41 -0.12
N ALA A 212 -8.45 24.73 1.00
CA ALA A 212 -7.34 25.11 1.85
C ALA A 212 -5.98 25.01 1.12
N LYS A 213 -5.81 24.03 0.23
CA LYS A 213 -4.62 23.90 -0.62
C LYS A 213 -4.57 24.97 -1.71
N LEU A 214 -5.71 25.30 -2.32
CA LEU A 214 -5.80 26.36 -3.33
C LEU A 214 -5.44 27.74 -2.76
N ASP A 215 -5.85 27.99 -1.51
CA ASP A 215 -5.59 29.25 -0.81
C ASP A 215 -4.18 29.32 -0.18
N ASP A 216 -3.51 28.18 0.01
CA ASP A 216 -2.16 28.13 0.59
C ASP A 216 -1.14 28.72 -0.40
N PRO A 217 -0.43 29.81 -0.06
CA PRO A 217 0.60 30.38 -0.93
C PRO A 217 1.74 29.39 -1.22
N PHE A 218 2.01 28.43 -0.34
CA PHE A 218 3.11 27.48 -0.42
C PHE A 218 2.73 26.14 -1.05
N TYR A 219 1.45 25.91 -1.39
CA TYR A 219 1.06 24.70 -2.10
C TYR A 219 1.83 24.58 -3.42
N ILE A 220 2.55 23.46 -3.58
CA ILE A 220 3.49 23.24 -4.70
C ILE A 220 2.83 22.70 -5.97
N GLY A 221 1.55 22.33 -5.90
CA GLY A 221 0.80 21.80 -7.03
C GLY A 221 -0.01 22.84 -7.79
N HIS A 222 -0.77 22.38 -8.76
CA HIS A 222 -1.66 23.22 -9.56
C HIS A 222 -2.76 23.88 -8.73
N LYS A 223 -2.74 25.22 -8.66
CA LYS A 223 -3.77 26.04 -8.00
C LYS A 223 -5.03 26.19 -8.86
N ARG A 224 -5.59 25.06 -9.28
CA ARG A 224 -6.86 24.95 -10.02
C ARG A 224 -7.63 23.71 -9.56
N ARG A 225 -8.93 23.73 -9.83
CA ARG A 225 -9.83 22.59 -9.60
C ARG A 225 -9.42 21.39 -10.45
N ARG A 226 -9.83 20.20 -10.00
CA ARG A 226 -9.50 18.95 -10.66
C ARG A 226 -9.99 18.90 -12.10
N LEU A 227 -9.17 18.38 -13.00
CA LEU A 227 -9.60 17.93 -14.32
C LEU A 227 -10.62 16.79 -14.14
N THR A 228 -11.67 16.76 -14.97
CA THR A 228 -12.73 15.75 -14.87
C THR A 228 -13.13 15.25 -16.26
N GLY A 229 -13.88 14.14 -16.30
CA GLY A 229 -14.46 13.62 -17.54
C GLY A 229 -13.41 13.08 -18.52
N PRO A 230 -13.67 13.15 -19.84
CA PRO A 230 -12.82 12.54 -20.86
C PRO A 230 -11.37 13.03 -20.86
N ASP A 231 -11.12 14.29 -20.52
CA ASP A 231 -9.77 14.84 -20.48
C ASP A 231 -8.93 14.26 -19.34
N TYR A 232 -9.56 13.99 -18.19
CA TYR A 232 -8.92 13.28 -17.09
C TYR A 232 -8.58 11.85 -17.52
N ASP A 233 -9.53 11.15 -18.13
CA ASP A 233 -9.33 9.76 -18.57
C ASP A 233 -8.23 9.63 -19.62
N ALA A 234 -8.18 10.57 -20.57
CA ALA A 234 -7.13 10.62 -21.58
C ALA A 234 -5.74 10.83 -20.94
N PHE A 235 -5.64 11.70 -19.92
CA PHE A 235 -4.38 11.96 -19.23
C PHE A 235 -3.89 10.74 -18.42
N ILE A 236 -4.78 10.11 -17.64
CA ILE A 236 -4.44 8.88 -16.91
C ILE A 236 -4.04 7.76 -17.88
N GLY A 237 -4.76 7.63 -19.00
CA GLY A 237 -4.47 6.65 -20.04
C GLY A 237 -3.12 6.88 -20.70
N GLU A 238 -2.79 8.12 -21.06
CA GLU A 238 -1.48 8.48 -21.62
C GLU A 238 -0.35 8.05 -20.69
N PHE A 239 -0.48 8.26 -19.37
CA PHE A 239 0.53 7.82 -18.41
C PHE A 239 0.70 6.30 -18.39
N ILE A 240 -0.40 5.55 -18.32
CA ILE A 240 -0.38 4.09 -18.27
C ILE A 240 0.27 3.52 -19.54
N GLU A 241 -0.12 4.03 -20.71
CA GLU A 241 0.44 3.63 -22.00
C GLU A 241 1.93 3.98 -22.10
N ALA A 242 2.31 5.19 -21.67
CA ALA A 242 3.70 5.63 -21.64
C ALA A 242 4.58 4.76 -20.72
N ALA A 243 4.06 4.37 -19.54
CA ALA A 243 4.78 3.52 -18.60
C ALA A 243 4.98 2.11 -19.18
N VAL A 244 3.95 1.53 -19.80
CA VAL A 244 4.04 0.22 -20.47
C VAL A 244 4.98 0.27 -21.68
N ASP A 245 4.93 1.34 -22.47
CA ASP A 245 5.85 1.53 -23.60
C ASP A 245 7.31 1.62 -23.15
N LYS A 246 7.59 2.41 -22.09
CA LYS A 246 8.96 2.57 -21.58
C LYS A 246 9.50 1.32 -20.90
N TYR A 247 8.74 0.75 -19.97
CA TYR A 247 9.23 -0.26 -19.03
C TYR A 247 8.77 -1.69 -19.38
N GLY A 248 7.96 -1.84 -20.42
CA GLY A 248 7.48 -3.12 -20.92
C GLY A 248 6.18 -3.59 -20.26
N LYS A 249 5.56 -4.62 -20.84
CA LYS A 249 4.23 -5.13 -20.44
C LYS A 249 4.16 -5.76 -19.05
N SER A 250 5.31 -6.08 -18.46
CA SER A 250 5.41 -6.67 -17.12
C SER A 250 5.67 -5.63 -16.02
N VAL A 251 5.69 -4.32 -16.35
CA VAL A 251 5.71 -3.28 -15.32
C VAL A 251 4.38 -3.32 -14.55
N MET A 252 4.48 -3.52 -13.24
CA MET A 252 3.33 -3.51 -12.36
C MET A 252 2.91 -2.07 -12.06
N LEU A 253 1.65 -1.74 -12.33
CA LEU A 253 1.05 -0.44 -12.10
C LEU A 253 0.04 -0.54 -10.96
N GLN A 254 0.37 0.00 -9.79
CA GLN A 254 -0.53 0.04 -8.65
C GLN A 254 -1.21 1.41 -8.53
N PHE A 255 -2.53 1.42 -8.65
CA PHE A 255 -3.36 2.59 -8.34
C PHE A 255 -3.50 2.73 -6.82
N GLU A 256 -3.40 3.97 -6.34
CA GLU A 256 -3.46 4.26 -4.91
C GLU A 256 -4.20 5.57 -4.62
N ASP A 257 -5.09 5.57 -3.62
CA ASP A 257 -5.75 6.77 -3.07
C ASP A 257 -6.47 7.66 -4.13
N PHE A 258 -7.03 7.03 -5.16
CA PHE A 258 -7.89 7.67 -6.16
C PHE A 258 -9.30 7.95 -5.61
N GLY A 259 -9.98 8.97 -6.16
CA GLY A 259 -11.37 9.25 -5.78
C GLY A 259 -12.32 8.11 -6.14
N ASN A 260 -13.37 7.91 -5.32
CA ASN A 260 -14.19 6.69 -5.36
C ASN A 260 -14.83 6.38 -6.73
N SER A 261 -15.25 7.41 -7.46
CA SER A 261 -15.84 7.25 -8.79
C SER A 261 -14.80 6.90 -9.86
N ASN A 262 -13.54 7.27 -9.63
CA ASN A 262 -12.44 7.06 -10.56
C ASN A 262 -11.78 5.69 -10.33
N ALA A 263 -11.52 5.29 -9.08
CA ALA A 263 -10.72 4.10 -8.80
C ALA A 263 -11.31 2.82 -9.40
N PHE A 264 -12.60 2.54 -9.16
CA PHE A 264 -13.27 1.39 -9.80
C PHE A 264 -13.29 1.47 -11.32
N ARG A 265 -13.65 2.64 -11.86
CA ARG A 265 -13.80 2.84 -13.30
C ARG A 265 -12.47 2.64 -14.03
N LEU A 266 -11.39 3.20 -13.49
CA LEU A 266 -10.03 3.03 -13.99
C LEU A 266 -9.58 1.58 -13.85
N LEU A 267 -9.77 0.96 -12.69
CA LEU A 267 -9.39 -0.45 -12.47
C LEU A 267 -10.08 -1.37 -13.49
N TYR A 268 -11.41 -1.30 -13.61
CA TYR A 268 -12.15 -2.15 -14.55
C TYR A 268 -11.77 -1.89 -16.02
N HIS A 269 -11.38 -0.66 -16.36
CA HIS A 269 -10.92 -0.33 -17.70
C HIS A 269 -9.53 -0.90 -18.03
N TRP A 270 -8.62 -0.95 -17.05
CA TRP A 270 -7.19 -1.24 -17.26
C TRP A 270 -6.75 -2.65 -16.83
N GLN A 271 -7.41 -3.29 -15.86
CA GLN A 271 -7.00 -4.60 -15.32
C GLN A 271 -6.96 -5.72 -16.36
N GLU A 272 -7.74 -5.58 -17.43
CA GLU A 272 -7.75 -6.51 -18.55
C GLU A 272 -6.72 -6.15 -19.65
N LYS A 273 -5.96 -5.07 -19.51
CA LYS A 273 -5.07 -4.54 -20.55
C LYS A 273 -3.61 -4.54 -20.13
N VAL A 274 -3.34 -4.30 -18.86
CA VAL A 274 -1.99 -4.11 -18.31
C VAL A 274 -1.83 -4.84 -16.98
N CYS A 275 -0.58 -4.99 -16.52
CA CYS A 275 -0.30 -5.55 -15.20
C CYS A 275 -0.62 -4.51 -14.11
N CYS A 276 -1.88 -4.35 -13.75
CA CYS A 276 -2.28 -3.40 -12.72
C CYS A 276 -3.21 -3.99 -11.66
N PHE A 277 -3.23 -3.34 -10.50
CA PHE A 277 -4.22 -3.57 -9.45
C PHE A 277 -4.40 -2.28 -8.63
N ASN A 278 -5.47 -2.22 -7.85
CA ASN A 278 -5.70 -1.13 -6.89
C ASN A 278 -5.68 -1.69 -5.47
N ASP A 279 -4.82 -1.20 -4.60
CA ASP A 279 -4.70 -1.78 -3.25
C ASP A 279 -5.89 -1.42 -2.35
N ASP A 280 -6.46 -0.22 -2.49
CA ASP A 280 -7.65 0.20 -1.72
C ASP A 280 -8.86 -0.70 -1.98
N ILE A 281 -9.00 -1.20 -3.21
CA ILE A 281 -10.07 -2.13 -3.62
C ILE A 281 -9.63 -3.58 -3.39
N GLN A 282 -8.62 -4.03 -4.12
CA GLN A 282 -8.25 -5.45 -4.22
C GLN A 282 -7.34 -5.90 -3.07
N GLY A 283 -6.42 -5.06 -2.62
CA GLY A 283 -5.57 -5.37 -1.47
C GLY A 283 -6.35 -5.43 -0.16
N THR A 284 -7.23 -4.45 0.07
CA THR A 284 -8.17 -4.43 1.20
C THR A 284 -9.10 -5.66 1.15
N ALA A 285 -9.60 -6.02 -0.04
CA ALA A 285 -10.39 -7.23 -0.22
C ALA A 285 -9.62 -8.49 0.16
N ALA A 286 -8.39 -8.63 -0.32
CA ALA A 286 -7.55 -9.80 -0.07
C ALA A 286 -7.17 -9.94 1.41
N VAL A 287 -6.80 -8.85 2.09
CA VAL A 287 -6.45 -8.94 3.52
C VAL A 287 -7.68 -9.27 4.37
N ALA A 288 -8.84 -8.65 4.10
CA ALA A 288 -10.07 -8.96 4.82
C ALA A 288 -10.51 -10.41 4.61
N LEU A 289 -10.44 -10.91 3.36
CA LEU A 289 -10.71 -12.31 3.04
C LEU A 289 -9.73 -13.24 3.76
N ALA A 290 -8.43 -12.90 3.84
CA ALA A 290 -7.46 -13.69 4.58
C ALA A 290 -7.85 -13.83 6.06
N GLY A 291 -8.31 -12.74 6.68
CA GLY A 291 -8.85 -12.78 8.04
C GLY A 291 -10.09 -13.66 8.16
N VAL A 292 -11.00 -13.62 7.19
CA VAL A 292 -12.19 -14.51 7.15
C VAL A 292 -11.77 -15.97 7.03
N LEU A 293 -10.87 -16.31 6.09
CA LEU A 293 -10.34 -17.66 5.93
C LEU A 293 -9.60 -18.14 7.18
N GLY A 294 -8.82 -17.27 7.83
CA GLY A 294 -8.17 -17.56 9.10
C GLY A 294 -9.18 -17.78 10.24
N SER A 295 -10.33 -17.11 10.21
CA SER A 295 -11.36 -17.27 11.23
C SER A 295 -11.97 -18.67 11.27
N THR A 296 -11.92 -19.44 10.17
CA THR A 296 -12.39 -20.83 10.12
C THR A 296 -11.71 -21.72 11.17
N ALA A 297 -10.43 -21.48 11.50
CA ALA A 297 -9.73 -22.22 12.56
C ALA A 297 -10.32 -21.98 13.96
N LEU A 298 -11.00 -20.84 14.15
CA LEU A 298 -11.59 -20.42 15.44
C LEU A 298 -13.09 -20.68 15.52
N THR A 299 -13.80 -20.56 14.39
CA THR A 299 -15.25 -20.72 14.30
C THR A 299 -15.67 -22.15 13.95
N GLY A 300 -14.82 -22.89 13.22
CA GLY A 300 -15.15 -24.16 12.59
C GLY A 300 -16.11 -24.02 11.40
N THR A 301 -16.32 -22.80 10.89
CA THR A 301 -17.25 -22.50 9.80
C THR A 301 -16.47 -22.18 8.53
N ALA A 302 -16.82 -22.85 7.42
CA ALA A 302 -16.22 -22.61 6.12
C ALA A 302 -16.75 -21.30 5.50
N VAL A 303 -16.00 -20.72 4.55
CA VAL A 303 -16.34 -19.40 3.97
C VAL A 303 -17.69 -19.40 3.25
N GLU A 304 -18.04 -20.52 2.63
CA GLU A 304 -19.29 -20.76 1.93
C GLU A 304 -20.50 -20.95 2.85
N ASP A 305 -20.28 -21.30 4.12
CA ASP A 305 -21.33 -21.48 5.12
C ASP A 305 -21.61 -20.20 5.93
N HIS A 306 -20.80 -19.17 5.73
CA HIS A 306 -20.98 -17.88 6.38
C HIS A 306 -22.06 -17.04 5.70
N ARG A 307 -22.75 -16.25 6.52
CA ARG A 307 -23.60 -15.12 6.09
C ARG A 307 -22.94 -13.81 6.48
N PHE A 308 -22.75 -12.93 5.50
CA PHE A 308 -21.96 -11.71 5.65
C PHE A 308 -22.87 -10.48 5.70
N LEU A 309 -22.61 -9.59 6.64
CA LEU A 309 -23.21 -8.27 6.71
C LEU A 309 -22.13 -7.19 6.73
N PHE A 310 -22.23 -6.24 5.80
CA PHE A 310 -21.34 -5.09 5.71
C PHE A 310 -22.03 -3.83 6.22
N LEU A 311 -21.37 -3.07 7.09
CA LEU A 311 -21.69 -1.67 7.31
C LEU A 311 -20.73 -0.81 6.47
N GLY A 312 -21.26 -0.22 5.40
CA GLY A 312 -20.49 0.51 4.40
C GLY A 312 -20.48 -0.22 3.07
N ALA A 313 -21.08 0.41 2.06
CA ALA A 313 -21.15 -0.09 0.68
C ALA A 313 -20.38 0.81 -0.29
N GLY A 314 -19.20 1.27 0.16
CA GLY A 314 -18.21 1.99 -0.66
C GLY A 314 -17.22 1.04 -1.34
N GLU A 315 -16.03 1.54 -1.67
CA GLU A 315 -15.01 0.78 -2.42
C GLU A 315 -14.52 -0.46 -1.69
N ALA A 316 -14.02 -0.27 -0.48
CA ALA A 316 -13.55 -1.38 0.35
C ALA A 316 -14.66 -2.43 0.54
N GLY A 317 -15.89 -1.99 0.88
CA GLY A 317 -17.00 -2.91 1.12
C GLY A 317 -17.36 -3.76 -0.10
N ALA A 318 -17.53 -3.13 -1.26
CA ALA A 318 -17.88 -3.84 -2.49
C ALA A 318 -16.72 -4.72 -2.99
N GLY A 319 -15.47 -4.27 -2.86
CA GLY A 319 -14.29 -5.05 -3.19
C GLY A 319 -14.17 -6.31 -2.34
N ILE A 320 -14.28 -6.18 -1.00
CA ILE A 320 -14.26 -7.32 -0.08
C ILE A 320 -15.42 -8.28 -0.40
N ALA A 321 -16.64 -7.77 -0.59
CA ALA A 321 -17.81 -8.57 -0.87
C ALA A 321 -17.69 -9.36 -2.19
N GLU A 322 -17.20 -8.75 -3.27
CA GLU A 322 -16.95 -9.43 -4.54
C GLU A 322 -15.86 -10.50 -4.41
N LEU A 323 -14.76 -10.24 -3.70
CA LEU A 323 -13.70 -11.23 -3.54
C LEU A 323 -14.11 -12.40 -2.65
N ILE A 324 -14.96 -12.18 -1.62
CA ILE A 324 -15.58 -13.27 -0.85
C ILE A 324 -16.47 -14.12 -1.76
N ALA A 325 -17.34 -13.50 -2.56
CA ALA A 325 -18.18 -14.23 -3.52
C ALA A 325 -17.33 -15.03 -4.51
N TYR A 326 -16.21 -14.44 -4.98
CA TYR A 326 -15.26 -15.10 -5.87
C TYR A 326 -14.56 -16.29 -5.19
N ALA A 327 -14.14 -16.15 -3.93
CA ALA A 327 -13.55 -17.24 -3.17
C ALA A 327 -14.53 -18.42 -3.04
N ILE A 328 -15.79 -18.15 -2.71
CA ILE A 328 -16.85 -19.18 -2.63
C ILE A 328 -17.06 -19.83 -3.99
N HIS A 329 -17.07 -19.05 -5.08
CA HIS A 329 -17.17 -19.56 -6.45
C HIS A 329 -16.04 -20.53 -6.77
N VAL A 330 -14.78 -20.14 -6.49
CA VAL A 330 -13.61 -20.98 -6.74
C VAL A 330 -13.62 -22.26 -5.91
N GLU A 331 -14.05 -22.20 -4.64
CA GLU A 331 -14.03 -23.36 -3.75
C GLU A 331 -15.20 -24.34 -3.97
N THR A 332 -16.36 -23.84 -4.43
CA THR A 332 -17.58 -24.66 -4.54
C THR A 332 -18.04 -24.94 -5.97
N GLY A 333 -17.55 -24.18 -6.96
CA GLY A 333 -18.02 -24.21 -8.35
C GLY A 333 -19.41 -23.59 -8.58
N LYS A 334 -20.05 -23.01 -7.55
CA LYS A 334 -21.34 -22.29 -7.69
C LYS A 334 -21.18 -21.04 -8.54
N SER A 335 -22.23 -20.57 -9.21
CA SER A 335 -22.15 -19.32 -9.98
C SER A 335 -21.89 -18.11 -9.05
N MET A 336 -21.27 -17.05 -9.58
CA MET A 336 -21.06 -15.80 -8.82
C MET A 336 -22.36 -15.20 -8.29
N GLU A 337 -23.46 -15.32 -9.04
CA GLU A 337 -24.79 -14.87 -8.60
C GLU A 337 -25.24 -15.64 -7.35
N GLU A 338 -25.09 -16.97 -7.35
CA GLU A 338 -25.45 -17.80 -6.20
C GLU A 338 -24.57 -17.48 -4.97
N CYS A 339 -23.28 -17.23 -5.19
CA CYS A 339 -22.34 -16.89 -4.11
C CYS A 339 -22.65 -15.54 -3.46
N ARG A 340 -23.18 -14.57 -4.21
CA ARG A 340 -23.55 -13.24 -3.67
C ARG A 340 -24.78 -13.27 -2.77
N LYS A 341 -25.66 -14.27 -2.87
CA LYS A 341 -26.93 -14.35 -2.11
C LYS A 341 -26.76 -14.37 -0.59
N GLN A 342 -25.57 -14.71 -0.08
CA GLN A 342 -25.28 -14.71 1.35
C GLN A 342 -24.53 -13.46 1.84
N ILE A 343 -24.37 -12.45 0.98
CA ILE A 343 -23.62 -11.23 1.27
C ILE A 343 -24.56 -10.02 1.20
N PHE A 344 -24.69 -9.31 2.32
CA PHE A 344 -25.59 -8.18 2.50
C PHE A 344 -24.82 -6.93 2.88
N MET A 345 -25.31 -5.76 2.46
CA MET A 345 -24.64 -4.48 2.74
C MET A 345 -25.61 -3.41 3.21
N LEU A 346 -25.19 -2.57 4.14
CA LEU A 346 -25.86 -1.33 4.50
C LEU A 346 -25.08 -0.13 3.98
N ASP A 347 -25.80 0.86 3.47
CA ASP A 347 -25.29 2.20 3.22
C ASP A 347 -25.97 3.24 4.12
N SER A 348 -25.74 4.53 3.86
CA SER A 348 -26.29 5.62 4.67
C SER A 348 -27.83 5.68 4.69
N LYS A 349 -28.53 4.94 3.82
CA LYS A 349 -30.00 4.87 3.81
C LYS A 349 -30.51 3.48 4.20
N GLY A 350 -29.68 2.63 4.81
CA GLY A 350 -30.05 1.30 5.29
C GLY A 350 -29.62 0.16 4.35
N LEU A 351 -30.32 -0.98 4.44
CA LEU A 351 -30.02 -2.20 3.69
C LEU A 351 -30.12 -1.97 2.17
N VAL A 352 -29.10 -2.39 1.44
CA VAL A 352 -29.08 -2.45 -0.03
C VAL A 352 -29.94 -3.63 -0.47
N CYS A 353 -31.06 -3.34 -1.13
CA CYS A 353 -32.07 -4.34 -1.51
C CYS A 353 -32.79 -3.93 -2.81
N GLU A 354 -33.51 -4.87 -3.42
CA GLU A 354 -34.15 -4.70 -4.74
C GLU A 354 -35.13 -3.50 -4.79
N SER A 355 -35.86 -3.25 -3.71
CA SER A 355 -36.79 -2.11 -3.59
C SER A 355 -36.11 -0.73 -3.72
N ARG A 356 -34.76 -0.68 -3.62
CA ARG A 356 -33.94 0.54 -3.73
C ARG A 356 -33.14 0.65 -5.03
N LEU A 357 -33.31 -0.25 -6.00
CA LEU A 357 -32.48 -0.29 -7.23
C LEU A 357 -32.28 1.07 -7.93
N HIS A 358 -33.32 1.89 -8.00
CA HIS A 358 -33.32 3.17 -8.71
C HIS A 358 -32.39 4.24 -8.11
N GLU A 359 -31.92 4.07 -6.87
CA GLU A 359 -31.04 5.02 -6.18
C GLU A 359 -29.64 4.48 -5.88
N LEU A 360 -29.36 3.22 -6.26
CA LEU A 360 -28.09 2.57 -5.99
C LEU A 360 -27.04 2.89 -7.06
N GLN A 361 -25.79 3.10 -6.62
CA GLN A 361 -24.66 3.14 -7.54
C GLN A 361 -24.38 1.76 -8.16
N HIS A 362 -23.75 1.74 -9.32
CA HIS A 362 -23.50 0.53 -10.10
C HIS A 362 -22.84 -0.62 -9.31
N HIS A 363 -21.86 -0.30 -8.45
CA HIS A 363 -21.14 -1.30 -7.66
C HIS A 363 -21.99 -1.97 -6.58
N LYS A 364 -23.13 -1.39 -6.20
CA LYS A 364 -24.06 -1.95 -5.20
C LYS A 364 -25.11 -2.87 -5.79
N LEU A 365 -25.39 -2.76 -7.09
CA LEU A 365 -26.51 -3.44 -7.75
C LEU A 365 -26.42 -4.97 -7.62
N LYS A 366 -25.21 -5.53 -7.63
CA LYS A 366 -24.98 -6.98 -7.51
C LYS A 366 -25.30 -7.57 -6.13
N PHE A 367 -25.50 -6.71 -5.13
CA PHE A 367 -25.81 -7.07 -3.74
C PHE A 367 -27.21 -6.63 -3.32
N ALA A 368 -28.01 -6.10 -4.24
CA ALA A 368 -29.39 -5.68 -4.01
C ALA A 368 -30.34 -6.88 -4.14
N HIS A 369 -30.44 -7.67 -3.07
CA HIS A 369 -31.28 -8.88 -3.04
C HIS A 369 -32.76 -8.56 -2.80
N ASP A 370 -33.66 -9.49 -3.16
CA ASP A 370 -35.08 -9.46 -2.83
C ASP A 370 -35.30 -9.78 -1.34
N VAL A 371 -35.13 -8.76 -0.50
CA VAL A 371 -35.32 -8.83 0.95
C VAL A 371 -36.03 -7.56 1.43
N GLU A 372 -36.73 -7.67 2.57
CA GLU A 372 -37.38 -6.52 3.18
C GLU A 372 -36.33 -5.44 3.52
N HIS A 373 -36.65 -4.19 3.17
CA HIS A 373 -35.76 -3.09 3.47
C HIS A 373 -35.72 -2.82 4.97
N VAL A 374 -34.51 -2.71 5.51
CA VAL A 374 -34.27 -2.41 6.92
C VAL A 374 -33.41 -1.14 7.03
N GLY A 375 -33.86 -0.19 7.86
CA GLY A 375 -33.23 1.13 7.94
C GLY A 375 -31.95 1.21 8.76
N ASP A 376 -31.72 0.29 9.70
CA ASP A 376 -30.62 0.35 10.65
C ASP A 376 -29.89 -1.00 10.83
N LEU A 377 -28.66 -0.91 11.35
CA LEU A 377 -27.76 -2.06 11.50
C LEU A 377 -28.29 -3.12 12.48
N LEU A 378 -28.85 -2.72 13.62
CA LEU A 378 -29.30 -3.67 14.64
C LEU A 378 -30.47 -4.49 14.11
N SER A 379 -31.43 -3.82 13.47
CA SER A 379 -32.55 -4.49 12.82
C SER A 379 -32.07 -5.43 11.71
N ALA A 380 -31.07 -5.02 10.91
CA ALA A 380 -30.49 -5.89 9.88
C ALA A 380 -29.80 -7.13 10.49
N VAL A 381 -29.07 -6.99 11.60
CA VAL A 381 -28.45 -8.13 12.32
C VAL A 381 -29.53 -9.10 12.83
N LYS A 382 -30.62 -8.58 13.42
CA LYS A 382 -31.73 -9.41 13.92
C LYS A 382 -32.44 -10.20 12.81
N THR A 383 -32.70 -9.53 11.68
CA THR A 383 -33.42 -10.12 10.55
C THR A 383 -32.55 -11.11 9.78
N LEU A 384 -31.33 -10.72 9.44
CA LEU A 384 -30.45 -11.49 8.56
C LEU A 384 -29.67 -12.56 9.32
N LYS A 385 -29.42 -12.37 10.62
CA LYS A 385 -28.60 -13.25 11.48
C LYS A 385 -27.23 -13.57 10.85
N PRO A 386 -26.42 -12.56 10.51
CA PRO A 386 -25.12 -12.78 9.93
C PRO A 386 -24.17 -13.47 10.92
N THR A 387 -23.26 -14.27 10.38
CA THR A 387 -22.16 -14.89 11.14
C THR A 387 -20.90 -14.02 11.13
N VAL A 388 -20.76 -13.18 10.10
CA VAL A 388 -19.63 -12.27 9.89
C VAL A 388 -20.17 -10.85 9.72
N LEU A 389 -19.69 -9.92 10.53
CA LEU A 389 -20.00 -8.48 10.46
C LEU A 389 -18.73 -7.70 10.12
N ILE A 390 -18.74 -6.97 9.00
CA ILE A 390 -17.58 -6.21 8.49
C ILE A 390 -17.93 -4.72 8.39
N GLY A 391 -17.14 -3.88 9.04
CA GLY A 391 -17.29 -2.43 9.07
C GLY A 391 -16.24 -1.75 8.20
N VAL A 392 -16.68 -0.97 7.22
CA VAL A 392 -15.86 -0.15 6.32
C VAL A 392 -16.53 1.21 6.06
N SER A 393 -17.19 1.74 7.10
CA SER A 393 -18.13 2.87 6.99
C SER A 393 -17.53 4.22 7.37
N THR A 394 -16.42 4.22 8.11
CA THR A 394 -15.86 5.38 8.83
C THR A 394 -16.78 5.99 9.89
N LEU A 395 -17.84 5.28 10.27
CA LEU A 395 -18.78 5.69 11.33
C LEU A 395 -18.33 5.10 12.68
N PRO A 396 -17.70 5.90 13.56
CA PRO A 396 -17.21 5.40 14.83
C PRO A 396 -18.36 4.96 15.74
N LYS A 397 -18.13 3.94 16.56
CA LYS A 397 -19.09 3.40 17.55
C LYS A 397 -20.40 2.85 16.95
N SER A 398 -20.39 2.56 15.65
CA SER A 398 -21.56 2.01 14.96
C SER A 398 -21.81 0.54 15.29
N PHE A 399 -20.76 -0.23 15.63
CA PHE A 399 -20.91 -1.57 16.22
C PHE A 399 -21.10 -1.45 17.73
N ASN A 400 -22.23 -0.88 18.14
CA ASN A 400 -22.54 -0.64 19.54
C ASN A 400 -22.83 -1.94 20.33
N GLN A 401 -22.99 -1.82 21.65
CA GLN A 401 -23.25 -2.96 22.54
C GLN A 401 -24.41 -3.84 22.08
N ALA A 402 -25.55 -3.26 21.74
CA ALA A 402 -26.72 -4.01 21.29
C ALA A 402 -26.44 -4.83 20.03
N VAL A 403 -25.66 -4.27 19.08
CA VAL A 403 -25.26 -4.97 17.85
C VAL A 403 -24.34 -6.16 18.18
N ILE A 404 -23.33 -5.98 19.04
CA ILE A 404 -22.37 -7.05 19.36
C ILE A 404 -23.01 -8.14 20.23
N GLU A 405 -23.87 -7.78 21.18
CA GLU A 405 -24.64 -8.73 21.97
C GLU A 405 -25.58 -9.55 21.09
N GLU A 406 -26.26 -8.92 20.12
CA GLU A 406 -27.12 -9.62 19.16
C GLU A 406 -26.31 -10.54 18.23
N MET A 407 -25.15 -10.09 17.74
CA MET A 407 -24.21 -10.95 16.99
C MET A 407 -23.81 -12.17 17.82
N SER A 408 -23.58 -12.00 19.12
CA SER A 408 -23.16 -13.07 20.05
C SER A 408 -24.32 -13.98 20.47
N ALA A 409 -25.56 -13.47 20.48
CA ALA A 409 -26.75 -14.27 20.70
C ALA A 409 -27.04 -15.19 19.50
N ASN A 410 -26.77 -14.71 18.28
CA ASN A 410 -26.97 -15.47 17.04
C ASN A 410 -25.84 -16.46 16.75
N ASN A 411 -24.63 -16.23 17.28
CA ASN A 411 -23.44 -16.98 16.90
C ASN A 411 -22.59 -17.37 18.12
N LYS A 412 -22.11 -18.62 18.18
CA LYS A 412 -21.18 -19.07 19.23
C LYS A 412 -19.83 -18.32 19.22
N ARG A 413 -19.35 -17.97 18.02
CA ARG A 413 -18.09 -17.25 17.78
C ARG A 413 -18.35 -16.23 16.65
N PRO A 414 -18.95 -15.07 16.94
CA PRO A 414 -19.22 -14.08 15.91
C PRO A 414 -17.90 -13.51 15.35
N VAL A 415 -17.79 -13.40 14.03
CA VAL A 415 -16.65 -12.72 13.40
C VAL A 415 -17.01 -11.24 13.24
N ILE A 416 -16.21 -10.36 13.85
CA ILE A 416 -16.48 -8.91 13.90
C ILE A 416 -15.22 -8.16 13.44
N PHE A 417 -15.26 -7.62 12.24
CA PHE A 417 -14.14 -6.88 11.65
C PHE A 417 -14.46 -5.38 11.57
N ALA A 418 -13.75 -4.54 12.34
CA ALA A 418 -13.89 -3.09 12.36
C ALA A 418 -12.75 -2.41 11.57
N LEU A 419 -12.89 -2.37 10.24
CA LEU A 419 -11.78 -2.09 9.32
C LEU A 419 -11.58 -0.60 9.01
N SER A 420 -12.44 0.28 9.52
CA SER A 420 -12.29 1.72 9.31
C SER A 420 -11.03 2.30 9.98
N ASN A 421 -10.34 3.18 9.24
CA ASN A 421 -9.11 3.85 9.67
C ASN A 421 -9.30 5.37 9.79
N PRO A 422 -8.54 6.07 10.66
CA PRO A 422 -7.67 5.55 11.72
C PRO A 422 -8.48 5.00 12.92
N THR A 423 -7.84 4.68 14.06
CA THR A 423 -8.50 4.14 15.27
C THR A 423 -9.72 4.94 15.73
N SER A 424 -9.71 6.27 15.57
CA SER A 424 -10.83 7.16 15.90
C SER A 424 -12.07 6.99 15.00
N LYS A 425 -11.95 6.22 13.92
CA LYS A 425 -13.01 5.89 12.96
C LYS A 425 -13.43 4.43 13.01
N ALA A 426 -12.80 3.61 13.85
CA ALA A 426 -13.16 2.20 14.00
C ALA A 426 -14.62 2.06 14.48
N GLU A 427 -15.35 1.10 13.91
CA GLU A 427 -16.75 0.84 14.23
C GLU A 427 -16.96 0.45 15.71
N CYS A 428 -15.97 -0.24 16.29
CA CYS A 428 -15.80 -0.48 17.74
C CYS A 428 -14.32 -0.77 18.04
N THR A 429 -13.96 -0.72 19.31
CA THR A 429 -12.65 -1.14 19.83
C THR A 429 -12.63 -2.65 20.13
N PRO A 430 -11.44 -3.29 20.21
CA PRO A 430 -11.35 -4.68 20.66
C PRO A 430 -11.86 -4.88 22.09
N GLU A 431 -11.63 -3.92 22.99
CA GLU A 431 -12.14 -3.97 24.37
C GLU A 431 -13.66 -4.09 24.40
N GLU A 432 -14.35 -3.25 23.61
CA GLU A 432 -15.80 -3.29 23.42
C GLU A 432 -16.26 -4.60 22.79
N ALA A 433 -15.62 -5.05 21.71
CA ALA A 433 -15.96 -6.29 21.03
C ALA A 433 -15.84 -7.52 21.93
N TYR A 434 -14.74 -7.65 22.67
CA TYR A 434 -14.53 -8.77 23.60
C TYR A 434 -15.43 -8.66 24.82
N THR A 435 -15.66 -7.47 25.37
CA THR A 435 -16.53 -7.31 26.55
C THR A 435 -17.98 -7.66 26.21
N TRP A 436 -18.53 -7.07 25.15
CA TRP A 436 -19.94 -7.26 24.78
C TRP A 436 -20.23 -8.64 24.17
N SER A 437 -19.20 -9.34 23.67
CA SER A 437 -19.31 -10.75 23.24
C SER A 437 -18.93 -11.77 24.30
N ASN A 438 -18.61 -11.32 25.53
CA ASN A 438 -18.11 -12.20 26.59
C ASN A 438 -16.87 -13.03 26.17
N GLY A 439 -15.99 -12.44 25.37
CA GLY A 439 -14.77 -13.03 24.84
C GLY A 439 -14.98 -13.98 23.65
N ALA A 440 -16.20 -14.08 23.12
CA ALA A 440 -16.51 -14.98 22.01
C ALA A 440 -16.12 -14.44 20.63
N ALA A 441 -16.05 -13.11 20.47
CA ALA A 441 -15.79 -12.50 19.17
C ALA A 441 -14.41 -12.90 18.60
N VAL A 442 -14.39 -13.24 17.32
CA VAL A 442 -13.18 -13.24 16.50
C VAL A 442 -13.05 -11.83 15.93
N PHE A 443 -12.13 -11.05 16.48
CA PHE A 443 -12.04 -9.62 16.19
C PHE A 443 -10.80 -9.27 15.37
N ALA A 444 -10.99 -8.42 14.38
CA ALA A 444 -9.91 -7.74 13.68
C ALA A 444 -10.26 -6.28 13.39
N SER A 445 -9.25 -5.43 13.26
CA SER A 445 -9.39 -4.02 12.94
C SER A 445 -8.46 -3.60 11.81
N GLY A 446 -8.76 -2.47 11.14
CA GLY A 446 -7.85 -1.89 10.15
C GLY A 446 -6.64 -1.21 10.82
N SER A 447 -6.91 -0.51 11.91
CA SER A 447 -5.90 0.18 12.72
C SER A 447 -5.36 -0.70 13.85
N PRO A 448 -4.13 -0.47 14.32
CA PRO A 448 -3.54 -1.24 15.41
C PRO A 448 -4.21 -0.91 16.75
N PHE A 449 -4.38 -1.93 17.59
CA PHE A 449 -4.79 -1.81 18.99
C PHE A 449 -3.94 -2.74 19.86
N ASP A 450 -3.78 -2.36 21.13
CA ASP A 450 -3.07 -3.17 22.11
C ASP A 450 -3.84 -4.47 22.45
N PRO A 451 -3.14 -5.52 22.90
CA PRO A 451 -3.77 -6.72 23.44
C PRO A 451 -4.71 -6.41 24.62
N VAL A 452 -5.81 -7.16 24.71
CA VAL A 452 -6.85 -6.99 25.74
C VAL A 452 -6.76 -8.12 26.76
N GLN A 453 -6.78 -7.77 28.05
CA GLN A 453 -6.88 -8.76 29.13
C GLN A 453 -8.35 -9.03 29.46
N PHE A 454 -8.84 -10.22 29.14
CA PHE A 454 -10.23 -10.59 29.38
C PHE A 454 -10.31 -11.91 30.16
N LYS A 455 -10.88 -11.85 31.38
CA LYS A 455 -11.08 -13.01 32.27
C LYS A 455 -9.84 -13.90 32.45
N GLY A 456 -8.68 -13.29 32.65
CA GLY A 456 -7.40 -13.98 32.85
C GLY A 456 -6.76 -14.54 31.57
N LYS A 457 -7.32 -14.22 30.39
CA LYS A 457 -6.72 -14.51 29.08
C LYS A 457 -6.30 -13.23 28.40
N THR A 458 -5.18 -13.28 27.69
CA THR A 458 -4.75 -12.21 26.79
C THR A 458 -5.29 -12.49 25.39
N LEU A 459 -6.13 -11.60 24.89
CA LEU A 459 -6.66 -11.64 23.53
C LEU A 459 -5.90 -10.64 22.68
N VAL A 460 -5.45 -11.07 21.51
CA VAL A 460 -4.67 -10.21 20.60
C VAL A 460 -5.54 -9.89 19.38
N PRO A 461 -6.00 -8.64 19.21
CA PRO A 461 -6.81 -8.28 18.05
C PRO A 461 -6.01 -8.45 16.76
N GLY A 462 -6.65 -8.99 15.73
CA GLY A 462 -6.06 -9.02 14.39
C GLY A 462 -5.95 -7.61 13.80
N GLN A 463 -4.89 -7.33 13.04
CA GLN A 463 -4.82 -6.13 12.21
C GLN A 463 -4.88 -6.51 10.74
N GLY A 464 -5.99 -6.19 10.07
CA GLY A 464 -6.17 -6.36 8.63
C GLY A 464 -5.41 -5.29 7.85
N ASN A 465 -4.08 -5.31 7.94
CA ASN A 465 -3.21 -4.34 7.27
C ASN A 465 -2.85 -4.81 5.86
N ASN A 466 -3.12 -3.99 4.84
CA ASN A 466 -2.81 -4.29 3.44
C ASN A 466 -1.32 -4.60 3.20
N ALA A 467 -0.42 -4.18 4.09
CA ALA A 467 1.01 -4.54 4.06
C ALA A 467 1.26 -6.05 4.09
N TYR A 468 0.30 -6.89 4.50
CA TYR A 468 0.39 -8.34 4.39
C TYR A 468 0.17 -8.87 2.95
N ILE A 469 -0.41 -8.08 2.05
CA ILE A 469 -0.79 -8.50 0.69
C ILE A 469 0.08 -7.82 -0.35
N PHE A 470 0.00 -6.50 -0.49
CA PHE A 470 0.57 -5.82 -1.65
C PHE A 470 2.08 -6.05 -1.83
N PRO A 471 2.93 -6.15 -0.77
CA PRO A 471 4.34 -6.40 -0.98
C PRO A 471 4.58 -7.79 -1.61
N GLY A 472 3.85 -8.81 -1.17
CA GLY A 472 3.96 -10.18 -1.70
C GLY A 472 3.42 -10.31 -3.12
N VAL A 473 2.26 -9.71 -3.42
CA VAL A 473 1.71 -9.65 -4.79
C VAL A 473 2.66 -8.92 -5.73
N GLY A 474 3.21 -7.80 -5.25
CA GLY A 474 4.25 -7.04 -5.91
C GLY A 474 5.51 -7.82 -6.24
N LEU A 475 6.04 -8.51 -5.23
CA LEU A 475 7.21 -9.37 -5.40
C LEU A 475 6.94 -10.49 -6.40
N ALA A 476 5.76 -11.11 -6.39
CA ALA A 476 5.38 -12.08 -7.42
C ALA A 476 5.41 -11.48 -8.82
N ALA A 477 4.79 -10.29 -9.00
CA ALA A 477 4.74 -9.61 -10.28
C ALA A 477 6.15 -9.34 -10.83
N VAL A 478 7.03 -8.82 -9.98
CA VAL A 478 8.43 -8.54 -10.32
C VAL A 478 9.23 -9.81 -10.59
N ALA A 479 9.03 -10.87 -9.81
CA ALA A 479 9.81 -12.10 -9.88
C ALA A 479 9.51 -12.94 -11.13
N CYS A 480 8.23 -13.08 -11.48
CA CYS A 480 7.82 -13.88 -12.64
C CYS A 480 7.53 -13.05 -13.90
N GLY A 481 7.65 -11.72 -13.81
CA GLY A 481 7.29 -10.81 -14.89
C GLY A 481 5.80 -10.92 -15.24
N ALA A 482 4.93 -10.88 -14.23
CA ALA A 482 3.48 -11.02 -14.45
C ALA A 482 2.99 -9.99 -15.47
N THR A 483 2.13 -10.44 -16.39
CA THR A 483 1.54 -9.56 -17.42
C THR A 483 0.19 -8.98 -17.00
N ARG A 484 -0.42 -9.54 -15.96
CA ARG A 484 -1.72 -9.18 -15.38
C ARG A 484 -1.76 -9.54 -13.91
N ILE A 485 -2.58 -8.84 -13.13
CA ILE A 485 -3.02 -9.26 -11.79
C ILE A 485 -4.54 -9.44 -11.84
N THR A 486 -5.03 -10.57 -11.35
CA THR A 486 -6.44 -11.00 -11.47
C THR A 486 -7.05 -11.25 -10.10
N ASP A 487 -8.38 -11.35 -10.03
CA ASP A 487 -9.09 -11.70 -8.78
C ASP A 487 -8.67 -13.07 -8.23
N LEU A 488 -8.28 -14.01 -9.12
CA LEU A 488 -7.71 -15.29 -8.71
C LEU A 488 -6.40 -15.11 -7.93
N ASP A 489 -5.54 -14.19 -8.34
CA ASP A 489 -4.30 -13.92 -7.61
C ASP A 489 -4.55 -13.29 -6.26
N MET A 490 -5.55 -12.40 -6.15
CA MET A 490 -5.94 -11.79 -4.88
C MET A 490 -6.54 -12.82 -3.91
N TYR A 491 -7.36 -13.75 -4.42
CA TYR A 491 -7.81 -14.91 -3.65
C TYR A 491 -6.64 -15.81 -3.21
N ILE A 492 -5.69 -16.11 -4.11
CA ILE A 492 -4.52 -16.93 -3.80
C ILE A 492 -3.63 -16.25 -2.76
N ALA A 493 -3.43 -14.94 -2.86
CA ALA A 493 -2.69 -14.14 -1.89
C ALA A 493 -3.37 -14.18 -0.52
N ALA A 494 -4.70 -14.00 -0.46
CA ALA A 494 -5.47 -14.10 0.76
C ALA A 494 -5.35 -15.49 1.42
N LYS A 495 -5.46 -16.55 0.61
CA LYS A 495 -5.32 -17.94 1.07
C LYS A 495 -3.91 -18.26 1.55
N ALA A 496 -2.89 -17.72 0.88
CA ALA A 496 -1.50 -17.87 1.28
C ALA A 496 -1.26 -17.18 2.63
N LEU A 497 -1.74 -15.95 2.81
CA LEU A 497 -1.68 -15.23 4.08
C LEU A 497 -2.40 -15.96 5.21
N ALA A 498 -3.62 -16.46 4.99
CA ALA A 498 -4.36 -17.20 6.02
C ALA A 498 -3.61 -18.46 6.51
N LYS A 499 -2.81 -19.09 5.63
CA LYS A 499 -2.01 -20.28 5.96
C LYS A 499 -0.73 -19.97 6.74
N THR A 500 -0.28 -18.72 6.80
CA THR A 500 0.93 -18.35 7.57
C THR A 500 0.63 -18.05 9.02
N VAL A 501 -0.63 -18.02 9.45
CA VAL A 501 -1.01 -17.75 10.84
C VAL A 501 -0.60 -18.92 11.74
N PRO A 502 0.32 -18.74 12.68
CA PRO A 502 0.76 -19.81 13.58
C PRO A 502 -0.27 -20.07 14.71
N GLN A 503 -0.20 -21.26 15.31
CA GLN A 503 -1.17 -21.72 16.31
C GLN A 503 -1.26 -20.80 17.54
N ASP A 504 -0.14 -20.22 18.00
CA ASP A 504 -0.12 -19.29 19.14
C ASP A 504 -0.96 -18.02 18.89
N ARG A 505 -1.15 -17.63 17.63
CA ARG A 505 -2.04 -16.52 17.25
C ARG A 505 -3.50 -16.92 17.35
N PHE A 506 -3.86 -18.12 16.89
CA PHE A 506 -5.22 -18.64 17.04
C PHE A 506 -5.60 -18.83 18.51
N ASP A 507 -4.67 -19.31 19.34
CA ASP A 507 -4.89 -19.46 20.78
C ASP A 507 -5.19 -18.12 21.47
N ALA A 508 -4.67 -17.02 20.93
CA ALA A 508 -4.95 -15.64 21.35
C ALA A 508 -6.13 -14.99 20.61
N SER A 509 -6.92 -15.76 19.85
CA SER A 509 -8.05 -15.31 19.04
C SER A 509 -7.69 -14.30 17.93
N CYS A 510 -6.47 -14.39 17.41
CA CYS A 510 -5.93 -13.55 16.34
C CYS A 510 -5.90 -14.32 15.00
N VAL A 511 -6.34 -13.67 13.92
CA VAL A 511 -6.45 -14.28 12.57
C VAL A 511 -5.37 -13.81 11.58
N TYR A 512 -4.33 -13.14 12.07
CA TYR A 512 -3.20 -12.68 11.26
C TYR A 512 -1.87 -13.07 11.91
N PRO A 513 -0.80 -13.28 11.12
CA PRO A 513 0.54 -13.52 11.64
C PRO A 513 1.08 -12.29 12.39
N LYS A 514 2.28 -12.42 12.95
CA LYS A 514 3.02 -11.31 13.56
C LYS A 514 3.59 -10.43 12.45
N LEU A 515 3.66 -9.12 12.67
CA LEU A 515 4.18 -8.19 11.67
C LEU A 515 5.71 -8.32 11.53
N GLU A 516 6.38 -8.80 12.57
CA GLU A 516 7.80 -9.15 12.55
C GLU A 516 8.13 -10.22 11.49
N ASP A 517 7.17 -11.08 11.16
CA ASP A 517 7.33 -12.17 10.18
C ASP A 517 6.98 -11.74 8.75
N ILE A 518 6.71 -10.44 8.50
CA ILE A 518 6.14 -9.93 7.24
C ILE A 518 6.95 -10.28 6.00
N ARG A 519 8.29 -10.39 6.11
CA ARG A 519 9.15 -10.79 4.99
C ARG A 519 8.94 -12.23 4.58
N GLU A 520 8.81 -13.14 5.54
CA GLU A 520 8.52 -14.54 5.25
C GLU A 520 7.09 -14.69 4.76
N VAL A 521 6.13 -13.96 5.34
CA VAL A 521 4.74 -13.92 4.86
C VAL A 521 4.68 -13.45 3.40
N SER A 522 5.37 -12.35 3.07
CA SER A 522 5.42 -11.81 1.71
C SER A 522 6.02 -12.80 0.72
N LEU A 523 7.05 -13.54 1.12
CA LEU A 523 7.62 -14.61 0.28
C LEU A 523 6.63 -15.75 0.04
N LYS A 524 5.86 -16.18 1.05
CA LYS A 524 4.83 -17.22 0.87
C LYS A 524 3.71 -16.75 -0.05
N VAL A 525 3.25 -15.51 0.12
CA VAL A 525 2.27 -14.88 -0.78
C VAL A 525 2.84 -14.81 -2.20
N ALA A 526 4.07 -14.31 -2.35
CA ALA A 526 4.70 -14.15 -3.66
C ALA A 526 4.88 -15.48 -4.39
N THR A 527 5.31 -16.52 -3.67
CA THR A 527 5.49 -17.87 -4.21
C THR A 527 4.17 -18.44 -4.71
N ALA A 528 3.09 -18.30 -3.93
CA ALA A 528 1.77 -18.81 -4.31
C ALA A 528 1.22 -18.08 -5.54
N VAL A 529 1.33 -16.76 -5.59
CA VAL A 529 0.87 -15.95 -6.72
C VAL A 529 1.72 -16.21 -7.96
N ALA A 530 3.05 -16.26 -7.85
CA ALA A 530 3.94 -16.56 -8.97
C ALA A 530 3.69 -17.96 -9.54
N ALA A 531 3.45 -18.97 -8.71
CA ALA A 531 3.08 -20.31 -9.17
C ALA A 531 1.78 -20.29 -10.01
N ASN A 532 0.78 -19.50 -9.60
CA ASN A 532 -0.42 -19.29 -10.40
C ASN A 532 -0.12 -18.63 -11.75
N LYS A 533 0.81 -17.67 -11.79
CA LYS A 533 1.22 -17.01 -13.04
C LYS A 533 1.88 -17.95 -14.02
N TYR A 534 2.72 -18.87 -13.55
CA TYR A 534 3.26 -19.92 -14.42
C TYR A 534 2.17 -20.87 -14.89
N ALA A 535 1.31 -21.36 -13.98
CA ALA A 535 0.24 -22.30 -14.31
C ALA A 535 -0.79 -21.76 -15.31
N THR A 536 -1.05 -20.45 -15.28
CA THR A 536 -2.01 -19.77 -16.18
C THR A 536 -1.36 -19.19 -17.44
N GLY A 537 -0.04 -19.36 -17.63
CA GLY A 537 0.67 -18.79 -18.77
C GLY A 537 0.76 -17.25 -18.76
N GLN A 538 0.67 -16.64 -17.59
CA GLN A 538 0.70 -15.18 -17.39
C GLN A 538 2.06 -14.65 -16.88
N ALA A 539 3.02 -15.54 -16.61
CA ALA A 539 4.42 -15.20 -16.33
C ALA A 539 5.21 -14.97 -17.65
N SER A 540 6.13 -14.01 -17.65
CA SER A 540 6.99 -13.71 -18.81
C SER A 540 8.46 -14.10 -18.60
N VAL A 541 8.91 -14.24 -17.35
CA VAL A 541 10.24 -14.74 -17.03
C VAL A 541 10.23 -16.26 -17.19
N MET A 542 10.99 -16.77 -18.16
CA MET A 542 11.04 -18.20 -18.49
C MET A 542 12.47 -18.72 -18.51
N PRO A 543 12.70 -20.03 -18.23
CA PRO A 543 11.70 -21.03 -17.80
C PRO A 543 11.28 -20.87 -16.33
N GLU A 544 10.19 -21.53 -15.94
CA GLU A 544 9.79 -21.64 -14.53
C GLU A 544 10.94 -22.23 -13.69
N PRO A 545 11.35 -21.57 -12.59
CA PRO A 545 12.38 -22.11 -11.69
C PRO A 545 11.94 -23.44 -11.07
N LYS A 546 12.88 -24.40 -10.95
CA LYS A 546 12.61 -25.69 -10.31
C LYS A 546 12.19 -25.57 -8.84
N ASP A 547 12.79 -24.61 -8.13
CA ASP A 547 12.42 -24.22 -6.77
C ASP A 547 12.06 -22.74 -6.79
N LEU A 548 10.76 -22.46 -6.93
CA LEU A 548 10.25 -21.11 -7.08
C LEU A 548 10.46 -20.28 -5.82
N GLU A 549 10.29 -20.86 -4.63
CA GLU A 549 10.47 -20.15 -3.37
C GLU A 549 11.95 -19.77 -3.18
N ALA A 550 12.88 -20.71 -3.39
CA ALA A 550 14.31 -20.43 -3.28
C ALA A 550 14.76 -19.38 -4.31
N HIS A 551 14.21 -19.43 -5.54
CA HIS A 551 14.47 -18.41 -6.55
C HIS A 551 13.99 -17.03 -6.12
N ILE A 552 12.73 -16.89 -5.68
CA ILE A 552 12.18 -15.61 -5.21
C ILE A 552 12.99 -15.09 -4.03
N ARG A 553 13.32 -15.95 -3.05
CA ARG A 553 14.16 -15.58 -1.91
C ARG A 553 15.54 -15.05 -2.32
N SER A 554 16.13 -15.61 -3.38
CA SER A 554 17.45 -15.20 -3.88
C SER A 554 17.47 -13.81 -4.53
N ILE A 555 16.32 -13.34 -5.03
CA ILE A 555 16.20 -12.01 -5.66
C ILE A 555 15.62 -10.96 -4.70
N MET A 556 15.11 -11.36 -3.54
CA MET A 556 14.68 -10.43 -2.50
C MET A 556 15.85 -9.55 -2.09
N TYR A 557 15.65 -8.24 -2.16
CA TYR A 557 16.60 -7.24 -1.72
C TYR A 557 16.89 -7.41 -0.23
N GLU A 558 18.18 -7.58 0.06
CA GLU A 558 18.74 -7.62 1.40
C GLU A 558 19.62 -6.37 1.57
N PRO A 559 19.30 -5.47 2.53
CA PRO A 559 20.08 -4.26 2.72
C PRO A 559 21.46 -4.60 3.30
N ARG A 560 22.46 -4.66 2.42
CA ARG A 560 23.87 -4.93 2.71
C ARG A 560 24.74 -4.00 1.86
N TYR A 561 25.92 -3.65 2.37
CA TYR A 561 26.88 -2.76 1.71
C TYR A 561 27.74 -3.46 0.66
#